data_AF-C0QC05-F1
#
_entry.id   AF-C0QC05-F1
#
_cell.length_a   1.000
_cell.length_b   1.000
_cell.length_c   1.000
_cell.angle_alpha   90.00
_cell.angle_beta   90.00
_cell.angle_gamma   90.00
#
_symmetry.space_group_name_H-M   'P 1'
#
loop_
_entity.id
_entity.type
_entity.pdbx_description
1 polymer ?
#
loop_
_entity_poly.entity_id
_entity_poly.type
_entity_poly.pdbx_seq_one_letter_code
_entity_poly.pdbx_strand_id
1 'polypeptide(L)'
;MEVSLPTDTDGFLSQECPSCNQKFKALFGEGSSEPISFCPYCGYHGQNCWYTDEQVKYVQSVAMSDIVNPELKKMSQELEAHSKGFLKMKLEDELPGKIVHPMEVDDDFDLLYFPCCNETIKASQHEHHFCIICGAEIDMKENALKQVFLSHKGVDKDMVINFKKTLDLLGYSPWLDEDAMPAGTPLERGILQGMKSSCGAVFFITPSFKDEGYLETEINYAIQEWREKKDKFSLITLQFIDVNGDAGVIPDLLKPYVWKTPKTELEALCEIIRALPVLPGIVDWREKINGVVRLSTVKSTATELSIEAKTLLEAAAADDGTIMYNRYLGGEGIEIGSKNLITGKDPRQIALWVGGLEDLQRRRYIKDVGHKGEYFEMTREGYAAADELSET
;
A
#
# COMPACT_ATOMS: atom_id res chain seq x y z
N MET A 1 -22.97 16.22 22.43
CA MET A 1 -23.53 16.76 21.18
C MET A 1 -22.84 16.04 20.06
N GLU A 2 -23.56 15.26 19.27
CA GLU A 2 -23.02 14.60 18.08
C GLU A 2 -23.40 15.46 16.88
N VAL A 3 -22.40 16.09 16.26
CA VAL A 3 -22.59 16.84 15.02
C VAL A 3 -22.23 15.90 13.88
N SER A 4 -23.22 15.52 13.08
CA SER A 4 -23.00 14.69 11.89
C SER A 4 -22.48 15.56 10.75
N LEU A 5 -21.40 15.12 10.11
CA LEU A 5 -20.87 15.74 8.89
C LEU A 5 -21.36 14.96 7.67
N PRO A 6 -21.75 15.65 6.59
CA PRO A 6 -22.18 14.98 5.37
C PRO A 6 -21.00 14.27 4.70
N THR A 7 -21.27 13.11 4.11
CA THR A 7 -20.34 12.35 3.26
C THR A 7 -20.67 12.59 1.79
N ASP A 8 -19.76 12.19 0.90
CA ASP A 8 -20.07 12.08 -0.52
C ASP A 8 -21.03 10.90 -0.81
N THR A 9 -21.37 10.70 -2.08
CA THR A 9 -22.31 9.65 -2.50
C THR A 9 -21.84 8.24 -2.18
N ASP A 10 -20.53 8.03 -2.01
CA ASP A 10 -19.90 6.75 -1.73
C ASP A 10 -19.54 6.60 -0.23
N GLY A 11 -19.98 7.55 0.61
CA GLY A 11 -19.76 7.51 2.05
C GLY A 11 -18.42 8.08 2.54
N PHE A 12 -17.60 8.65 1.66
CA PHE A 12 -16.33 9.25 2.05
C PHE A 12 -16.51 10.66 2.61
N LEU A 13 -15.75 11.00 3.64
CA LEU A 13 -15.73 12.32 4.26
C LEU A 13 -14.43 13.06 3.91
N SER A 14 -14.54 14.31 3.48
CA SER A 14 -13.37 15.13 3.16
C SER A 14 -12.50 15.39 4.38
N GLN A 15 -11.19 15.32 4.17
CA GLN A 15 -10.12 15.59 5.12
C GLN A 15 -9.09 16.51 4.46
N GLU A 16 -8.39 17.30 5.26
CA GLU A 16 -7.37 18.24 4.80
C GLU A 16 -6.12 18.13 5.66
N CYS A 17 -4.97 18.04 5.00
CA CYS A 17 -3.70 18.00 5.70
C CYS A 17 -3.30 19.40 6.18
N PRO A 18 -3.03 19.60 7.49
CA PRO A 18 -2.62 20.91 8.01
C PRO A 18 -1.20 21.33 7.58
N SER A 19 -0.41 20.40 7.01
CA SER A 19 0.96 20.68 6.58
C SER A 19 1.05 21.06 5.10
N CYS A 20 0.34 20.36 4.21
CA CYS A 20 0.41 20.61 2.76
C CYS A 20 -0.87 21.20 2.17
N ASN A 21 -1.94 21.36 2.97
CA ASN A 21 -3.25 21.87 2.58
C ASN A 21 -3.90 21.10 1.42
N GLN A 22 -3.46 19.86 1.19
CA GLN A 22 -4.07 18.97 0.20
C GLN A 22 -5.26 18.26 0.83
N LYS A 23 -6.33 18.13 0.05
CA LYS A 23 -7.55 17.43 0.44
C LYS A 23 -7.51 15.98 -0.03
N PHE A 24 -8.11 15.11 0.76
CA PHE A 24 -8.36 13.70 0.43
C PHE A 24 -9.67 13.30 1.10
N LYS A 25 -10.31 12.21 0.68
CA LYS A 25 -11.51 11.71 1.36
C LYS A 25 -11.26 10.33 1.97
N ALA A 26 -11.69 10.15 3.20
CA ALA A 26 -11.54 8.90 3.96
C ALA A 26 -12.92 8.32 4.29
N LEU A 27 -13.03 6.99 4.24
CA LEU A 27 -14.22 6.27 4.68
C LEU A 27 -14.08 5.96 6.18
N PHE A 28 -15.18 6.10 6.93
CA PHE A 28 -15.20 5.82 8.36
C PHE A 28 -16.18 4.69 8.65
N GLY A 29 -15.73 3.65 9.37
CA GLY A 29 -16.56 2.51 9.79
C GLY A 29 -16.46 1.26 8.92
N GLU A 30 -15.85 1.36 7.74
CA GLU A 30 -15.40 0.22 6.91
C GLU A 30 -13.89 0.37 6.70
N GLY A 31 -13.09 -0.67 6.95
CA GLY A 31 -11.61 -0.58 6.92
C GLY A 31 -10.97 -0.68 8.31
N SER A 32 -9.84 0.02 8.52
CA SER A 32 -9.14 0.00 9.81
C SER A 32 -9.92 0.78 10.87
N SER A 33 -9.97 0.26 12.11
CA SER A 33 -10.60 0.99 13.23
C SER A 33 -9.71 2.11 13.81
N GLU A 34 -8.50 2.26 13.27
CA GLU A 34 -7.50 3.20 13.76
C GLU A 34 -7.73 4.61 13.20
N PRO A 35 -7.37 5.67 13.95
CA PRO A 35 -7.55 7.04 13.49
C PRO A 35 -6.58 7.40 12.38
N ILE A 36 -7.01 8.35 11.53
CA ILE A 36 -6.13 9.00 10.56
C ILE A 36 -4.96 9.64 11.30
N SER A 37 -3.75 9.15 11.01
CA SER A 37 -2.51 9.56 11.66
C SER A 37 -1.52 10.20 10.69
N PHE A 38 -1.66 9.94 9.39
CA PHE A 38 -0.73 10.42 8.36
C PHE A 38 -1.42 11.08 7.17
N CYS A 39 -0.74 12.06 6.58
CA CYS A 39 -1.17 12.65 5.31
C CYS A 39 -0.80 11.74 4.14
N PRO A 40 -1.72 11.45 3.20
CA PRO A 40 -1.45 10.55 2.10
C PRO A 40 -0.51 11.13 1.03
N TYR A 41 -0.19 12.42 1.08
CA TYR A 41 0.63 13.08 0.06
C TYR A 41 2.04 13.39 0.56
N CYS A 42 2.18 13.95 1.76
CA CYS A 42 3.47 14.40 2.29
C CYS A 42 3.98 13.58 3.47
N GLY A 43 3.23 12.56 3.93
CA GLY A 43 3.61 11.72 5.07
C GLY A 43 3.59 12.44 6.42
N TYR A 44 3.04 13.66 6.50
CA TYR A 44 2.92 14.40 7.76
C TYR A 44 2.15 13.58 8.80
N HIS A 45 2.74 13.40 9.98
CA HIS A 45 2.10 12.72 11.11
C HIS A 45 1.39 13.73 12.02
N GLY A 46 0.08 13.60 12.15
CA GLY A 46 -0.78 14.53 12.88
C GLY A 46 -1.67 13.82 13.91
N GLN A 47 -1.86 14.46 15.07
CA GLN A 47 -2.76 13.95 16.10
C GLN A 47 -4.21 14.40 15.81
N ASN A 48 -4.89 13.66 14.94
CA ASN A 48 -6.36 13.52 14.86
C ASN A 48 -7.22 14.74 14.43
N CYS A 49 -6.64 15.90 14.06
CA CYS A 49 -7.41 17.01 13.49
C CYS A 49 -7.13 17.14 11.99
N TRP A 50 -8.03 16.59 11.19
CA TRP A 50 -7.95 16.53 9.72
C TRP A 50 -9.15 17.20 9.07
N TYR A 51 -9.99 17.88 9.84
CA TYR A 51 -11.18 18.56 9.33
C TYR A 51 -10.80 19.72 8.41
N THR A 52 -11.58 19.91 7.36
CA THR A 52 -11.46 21.09 6.49
C THR A 52 -11.90 22.35 7.23
N ASP A 53 -11.44 23.51 6.76
CA ASP A 53 -11.87 24.81 7.29
C ASP A 53 -13.40 24.98 7.28
N GLU A 54 -14.07 24.43 6.27
CA GLU A 54 -15.52 24.48 6.10
C GLU A 54 -16.24 23.63 7.16
N GLN A 55 -15.71 22.44 7.45
CA GLN A 55 -16.22 21.56 8.51
C GLN A 55 -16.05 22.20 9.89
N VAL A 56 -14.89 22.81 10.17
CA VAL A 56 -14.65 23.53 11.43
C VAL A 56 -15.61 24.70 11.60
N LYS A 57 -15.79 25.53 10.56
CA LYS A 57 -16.74 26.66 10.57
C LYS A 57 -18.18 26.19 10.78
N TYR A 58 -18.56 25.09 10.15
CA TYR A 58 -19.88 24.50 10.33
C TYR A 58 -20.10 24.05 11.77
N VAL A 59 -19.19 23.24 12.34
CA VAL A 59 -19.29 22.75 13.72
C VAL A 59 -19.37 23.92 14.72
N GLN A 60 -18.57 24.97 14.51
CA GLN A 60 -18.62 26.20 15.32
C GLN A 60 -19.97 26.91 15.21
N SER A 61 -20.55 27.00 14.01
CA SER A 61 -21.86 27.62 13.79
C SER A 61 -23.00 26.86 14.45
N VAL A 62 -22.96 25.52 14.42
CA VAL A 62 -23.95 24.66 15.09
C VAL A 62 -23.79 24.79 16.61
N ALA A 63 -22.57 24.76 17.14
CA ALA A 63 -22.32 24.96 18.58
C ALA A 63 -22.80 26.35 19.07
N MET A 64 -22.58 27.40 18.28
CA MET A 64 -23.07 28.74 18.59
C MET A 64 -24.61 28.80 18.58
N SER A 65 -25.24 28.16 17.60
CA SER A 65 -26.70 28.09 17.47
C SER A 65 -27.37 27.29 18.59
N ASP A 66 -26.81 26.15 18.97
CA ASP A 66 -27.51 25.17 19.80
C ASP A 66 -27.14 25.27 21.29
N ILE A 67 -25.99 25.85 21.61
CA ILE A 67 -25.50 25.99 22.99
C ILE A 67 -25.51 27.46 23.41
N VAL A 68 -24.82 28.31 22.65
CA VAL A 68 -24.56 29.69 23.07
C VAL A 68 -25.80 30.58 22.93
N ASN A 69 -26.51 30.50 21.80
CA ASN A 69 -27.71 31.33 21.57
C ASN A 69 -28.84 31.05 22.58
N PRO A 70 -29.15 29.79 22.95
CA PRO A 70 -30.16 29.50 23.97
C PRO A 70 -29.76 29.99 25.37
N GLU A 71 -28.48 29.90 25.74
CA GLU A 71 -27.98 30.42 27.02
C GLU A 71 -28.04 31.95 27.07
N LEU A 72 -27.61 32.63 26.01
CA LEU A 72 -27.70 34.09 25.89
C LEU A 72 -29.15 34.58 25.94
N LYS A 73 -30.09 33.84 25.31
CA LYS A 73 -31.53 34.15 25.40
C LYS A 73 -32.10 33.94 26.80
N LYS A 74 -31.65 32.92 27.55
CA LYS A 74 -32.05 32.74 28.95
C LYS A 74 -31.51 33.87 29.82
N MET A 75 -30.24 34.22 29.67
CA MET A 75 -29.61 35.33 30.38
C MET A 75 -30.30 36.67 30.09
N SER A 76 -30.66 36.95 28.83
CA SER A 76 -31.35 38.18 28.48
C SER A 76 -32.75 38.24 29.07
N GLN A 77 -33.51 37.13 29.03
CA GLN A 77 -34.83 37.03 29.65
C GLN A 77 -34.78 37.21 31.18
N GLU A 78 -33.76 36.67 31.84
CA GLU A 78 -33.56 36.85 33.30
C GLU A 78 -33.17 38.29 33.66
N LEU A 79 -32.29 38.91 32.87
CA LEU A 79 -31.90 40.32 33.04
C LEU A 79 -33.09 41.26 32.84
N GLU A 80 -33.93 41.01 31.82
CA GLU A 80 -35.15 41.77 31.56
C GLU A 80 -36.20 41.59 32.68
N ALA A 81 -36.30 40.40 33.26
CA ALA A 81 -37.20 40.11 34.38
C ALA A 81 -36.80 40.83 35.68
N HIS A 82 -35.50 41.08 35.88
CA HIS A 82 -34.96 41.73 37.08
C HIS A 82 -34.77 43.26 36.94
N SER A 83 -34.79 43.83 35.73
CA SER A 83 -34.57 45.27 35.51
C SER A 83 -35.87 46.11 35.65
N LYS A 84 -36.31 46.38 36.89
CA LYS A 84 -37.30 47.44 37.17
C LYS A 84 -36.63 48.80 37.39
N GLY A 85 -35.99 49.36 36.36
CA GLY A 85 -35.55 50.76 36.37
C GLY A 85 -34.26 51.10 35.60
N PHE A 86 -34.43 51.93 34.57
CA PHE A 86 -33.47 52.91 34.04
C PHE A 86 -32.20 52.54 33.25
N LEU A 87 -31.99 51.30 32.78
CA LEU A 87 -31.05 51.06 31.66
C LEU A 87 -31.64 50.15 30.59
N LYS A 88 -31.86 50.70 29.40
CA LYS A 88 -32.29 49.97 28.21
C LYS A 88 -31.05 49.61 27.38
N MET A 89 -30.31 48.59 27.80
CA MET A 89 -29.25 48.02 26.97
C MET A 89 -29.91 47.23 25.84
N LYS A 90 -29.90 47.77 24.62
CA LYS A 90 -30.24 47.00 23.44
C LYS A 90 -29.06 46.10 23.10
N LEU A 91 -29.22 44.80 23.32
CA LEU A 91 -28.37 43.82 22.66
C LEU A 91 -28.82 43.83 21.19
N GLU A 92 -27.97 44.32 20.29
CA GLU A 92 -28.17 44.10 18.86
C GLU A 92 -27.79 42.65 18.58
N ASP A 93 -28.84 41.84 18.42
CA ASP A 93 -28.77 40.40 18.18
C ASP A 93 -28.31 40.18 16.73
N GLU A 94 -27.01 40.35 16.46
CA GLU A 94 -26.41 39.79 15.25
C GLU A 94 -26.33 38.27 15.43
N LEU A 95 -27.49 37.61 15.33
CA LEU A 95 -27.57 36.17 15.22
C LEU A 95 -26.72 35.77 13.99
N PRO A 96 -25.72 34.89 14.14
CA PRO A 96 -24.95 34.43 13.00
C PRO A 96 -25.91 33.85 11.96
N GLY A 97 -25.70 34.27 10.70
CA GLY A 97 -26.58 33.98 9.58
C GLY A 97 -26.88 32.49 9.38
N LYS A 98 -27.88 32.23 8.54
CA LYS A 98 -28.38 30.89 8.18
C LYS A 98 -27.25 29.86 8.13
N ILE A 99 -27.35 28.81 8.96
CA ILE A 99 -26.38 27.71 9.01
C ILE A 99 -26.28 27.11 7.60
N VAL A 100 -25.10 27.21 6.99
CA VAL A 100 -24.81 26.60 5.69
C VAL A 100 -24.13 25.26 5.97
N HIS A 101 -24.77 24.17 5.57
CA HIS A 101 -24.15 22.85 5.62
C HIS A 101 -23.00 22.81 4.61
N PRO A 102 -21.80 22.30 4.97
CA PRO A 102 -20.75 22.03 4.01
C PRO A 102 -21.32 21.11 2.94
N MET A 103 -21.24 21.52 1.68
CA MET A 103 -21.57 20.63 0.57
C MET A 103 -20.32 19.82 0.25
N GLU A 104 -20.41 18.50 0.35
CA GLU A 104 -19.41 17.61 -0.25
C GLU A 104 -19.54 17.71 -1.77
N VAL A 105 -18.43 17.99 -2.45
CA VAL A 105 -18.37 18.05 -3.92
C VAL A 105 -17.72 16.76 -4.40
N ASP A 106 -18.22 16.19 -5.50
CA ASP A 106 -17.53 15.08 -6.17
C ASP A 106 -16.28 15.63 -6.88
N ASP A 107 -15.18 15.70 -6.14
CA ASP A 107 -13.85 16.00 -6.68
C ASP A 107 -13.35 14.85 -7.57
N ASP A 108 -12.56 15.16 -8.59
CA ASP A 108 -11.95 14.18 -9.50
C ASP A 108 -10.78 13.46 -8.80
N PHE A 109 -11.12 12.58 -7.86
CA PHE A 109 -10.18 11.77 -7.09
C PHE A 109 -10.24 10.30 -7.50
N ASP A 110 -9.09 9.64 -7.47
CA ASP A 110 -8.98 8.20 -7.67
C ASP A 110 -9.09 7.45 -6.35
N LEU A 111 -9.61 6.23 -6.42
CA LEU A 111 -9.57 5.29 -5.31
C LEU A 111 -8.16 4.75 -5.14
N LEU A 112 -7.63 4.89 -3.92
CA LEU A 112 -6.31 4.45 -3.54
C LEU A 112 -6.40 3.48 -2.37
N TYR A 113 -5.90 2.26 -2.59
CA TYR A 113 -5.89 1.20 -1.58
C TYR A 113 -4.51 1.03 -0.95
N PHE A 114 -4.46 0.94 0.38
CA PHE A 114 -3.28 0.70 1.20
C PHE A 114 -3.33 -0.69 1.84
N PRO A 115 -2.61 -1.69 1.28
CA PRO A 115 -2.63 -3.07 1.78
C PRO A 115 -2.14 -3.22 3.22
N CYS A 116 -1.20 -2.37 3.66
CA CYS A 116 -0.58 -2.44 4.98
C CYS A 116 -1.57 -2.31 6.15
N CYS A 117 -2.68 -1.60 5.95
CA CYS A 117 -3.74 -1.41 6.94
C CYS A 117 -5.12 -1.80 6.42
N ASN A 118 -5.20 -2.38 5.22
CA ASN A 118 -6.44 -2.67 4.51
C ASN A 118 -7.36 -1.42 4.45
N GLU A 119 -6.80 -0.31 3.99
CA GLU A 119 -7.48 1.00 4.01
C GLU A 119 -7.67 1.56 2.61
N THR A 120 -8.80 2.23 2.35
CA THR A 120 -9.09 2.85 1.04
C THR A 120 -9.44 4.32 1.19
N ILE A 121 -8.84 5.17 0.37
CA ILE A 121 -9.13 6.61 0.33
C ILE A 121 -9.45 7.07 -1.09
N LYS A 122 -10.06 8.25 -1.22
CA LYS A 122 -10.07 9.02 -2.47
C LYS A 122 -9.01 10.10 -2.42
N ALA A 123 -8.10 10.11 -3.37
CA ALA A 123 -6.99 11.07 -3.42
C ALA A 123 -6.64 11.47 -4.86
N SER A 124 -5.99 12.62 -5.03
CA SER A 124 -5.38 12.99 -6.30
C SER A 124 -4.19 12.07 -6.63
N GLN A 125 -3.91 11.86 -7.92
CA GLN A 125 -2.73 11.12 -8.36
C GLN A 125 -1.44 11.87 -8.04
N HIS A 126 -0.55 11.19 -7.33
CA HIS A 126 0.83 11.59 -7.04
C HIS A 126 1.74 10.38 -7.29
N GLU A 127 3.06 10.63 -7.45
CA GLU A 127 4.03 9.55 -7.66
C GLU A 127 4.18 8.65 -6.43
N HIS A 128 4.05 9.24 -5.24
CA HIS A 128 4.17 8.57 -3.96
C HIS A 128 2.95 8.91 -3.11
N HIS A 129 2.43 7.92 -2.39
CA HIS A 129 1.42 8.13 -1.37
C HIS A 129 1.79 7.43 -0.08
N PHE A 130 1.21 7.88 1.04
CA PHE A 130 1.45 7.32 2.36
C PHE A 130 0.15 6.79 2.96
N CYS A 131 0.19 5.61 3.56
CA CYS A 131 -0.99 5.07 4.24
C CYS A 131 -1.41 6.01 5.36
N ILE A 132 -2.69 6.41 5.35
CA ILE A 132 -3.23 7.36 6.32
C ILE A 132 -3.21 6.84 7.78
N ILE A 133 -3.02 5.53 7.97
CA ILE A 133 -3.00 4.88 9.29
C ILE A 133 -1.58 4.68 9.80
N CYS A 134 -0.71 4.02 9.03
CA CYS A 134 0.63 3.63 9.49
C CYS A 134 1.79 4.41 8.84
N GLY A 135 1.50 5.26 7.85
CA GLY A 135 2.51 6.06 7.15
C GLY A 135 3.37 5.26 6.16
N ALA A 136 3.04 3.99 5.88
CA ALA A 136 3.76 3.20 4.87
C ALA A 136 3.62 3.84 3.50
N GLU A 137 4.75 4.05 2.82
CA GLU A 137 4.80 4.62 1.49
C GLU A 137 4.44 3.58 0.42
N ILE A 138 3.65 3.99 -0.58
CA ILE A 138 3.42 3.26 -1.81
C ILE A 138 3.91 4.13 -2.98
N ASP A 139 4.74 3.53 -3.84
CA ASP A 139 5.17 4.15 -5.09
C ASP A 139 4.17 3.77 -6.19
N MET A 140 3.44 4.75 -6.69
CA MET A 140 2.43 4.58 -7.74
C MET A 140 3.05 4.23 -9.09
N LYS A 141 4.33 4.57 -9.34
CA LYS A 141 5.05 4.11 -10.53
C LYS A 141 5.36 2.62 -10.43
N GLU A 142 5.77 2.12 -9.28
CA GLU A 142 6.03 0.67 -9.10
C GLU A 142 4.73 -0.17 -9.10
N ASN A 143 3.63 0.36 -8.57
CA ASN A 143 2.36 -0.37 -8.51
C ASN A 143 1.66 -0.42 -9.88
N ALA A 144 1.69 0.67 -10.65
CA ALA A 144 1.23 0.67 -12.04
C ALA A 144 2.05 -0.30 -12.93
N LEU A 145 3.32 -0.53 -12.62
CA LEU A 145 4.14 -1.51 -13.33
C LEU A 145 3.75 -2.97 -13.07
N LYS A 146 2.89 -3.26 -12.09
CA LYS A 146 2.56 -4.64 -11.71
C LYS A 146 1.10 -5.02 -11.96
N GLN A 147 0.31 -4.14 -12.56
CA GLN A 147 -1.05 -4.47 -12.94
C GLN A 147 -1.06 -5.51 -14.08
N VAL A 148 -1.90 -6.53 -13.92
CA VAL A 148 -2.05 -7.61 -14.91
C VAL A 148 -3.52 -7.79 -15.22
N PHE A 149 -3.90 -7.59 -16.47
CA PHE A 149 -5.27 -7.79 -16.91
C PHE A 149 -5.56 -9.27 -17.17
N LEU A 150 -6.67 -9.80 -16.65
CA LEU A 150 -7.05 -11.21 -16.76
C LEU A 150 -8.39 -11.35 -17.53
N SER A 151 -8.30 -11.43 -18.86
CA SER A 151 -9.44 -11.60 -19.76
C SER A 151 -9.94 -13.04 -19.77
N HIS A 152 -11.22 -13.23 -19.44
CA HIS A 152 -11.87 -14.53 -19.32
C HIS A 152 -13.37 -14.40 -19.59
N LYS A 153 -14.04 -15.53 -19.85
CA LYS A 153 -15.51 -15.55 -19.85
C LYS A 153 -16.04 -15.70 -18.44
N GLY A 154 -17.21 -15.10 -18.17
CA GLY A 154 -17.83 -15.14 -16.84
C GLY A 154 -18.08 -16.56 -16.30
N VAL A 155 -18.27 -17.56 -17.17
CA VAL A 155 -18.39 -18.97 -16.75
C VAL A 155 -17.10 -19.56 -16.18
N ASP A 156 -15.94 -18.98 -16.52
CA ASP A 156 -14.61 -19.40 -16.09
C ASP A 156 -14.09 -18.57 -14.90
N LYS A 157 -14.93 -17.70 -14.33
CA LYS A 157 -14.57 -16.73 -13.28
C LYS A 157 -13.95 -17.39 -12.05
N ASP A 158 -14.46 -18.54 -11.62
CA ASP A 158 -13.94 -19.25 -10.44
C ASP A 158 -12.48 -19.70 -10.63
N MET A 159 -12.15 -20.23 -11.81
CA MET A 159 -10.78 -20.60 -12.16
C MET A 159 -9.88 -19.35 -12.16
N VAL A 160 -10.33 -18.27 -12.81
CA VAL A 160 -9.53 -17.05 -12.95
C VAL A 160 -9.36 -16.32 -11.61
N ILE A 161 -10.32 -16.42 -10.69
CA ILE A 161 -10.19 -15.94 -9.31
C ILE A 161 -9.02 -16.63 -8.58
N ASN A 162 -8.75 -17.92 -8.84
CA ASN A 162 -7.60 -18.61 -8.25
C ASN A 162 -6.28 -18.03 -8.78
N PHE A 163 -6.21 -17.71 -10.08
CA PHE A 163 -5.06 -16.99 -10.66
C PHE A 163 -4.92 -15.59 -10.07
N LYS A 164 -6.02 -14.83 -9.97
CA LYS A 164 -6.05 -13.50 -9.35
C LYS A 164 -5.46 -13.57 -7.94
N LYS A 165 -6.00 -14.44 -7.09
CA LYS A 165 -5.49 -14.62 -5.72
C LYS A 165 -4.01 -14.96 -5.70
N THR A 166 -3.56 -15.87 -6.58
CA THR A 166 -2.16 -16.32 -6.59
C THR A 166 -1.20 -15.24 -7.13
N LEU A 167 -1.62 -14.46 -8.13
CA LEU A 167 -0.83 -13.35 -8.67
C LEU A 167 -0.77 -12.15 -7.70
N ASP A 168 -1.90 -11.83 -7.07
CA ASP A 168 -2.00 -10.82 -6.02
C ASP A 168 -1.08 -11.17 -4.86
N LEU A 169 -1.19 -12.43 -4.44
CA LEU A 169 -0.24 -13.05 -3.56
C LEU A 169 1.19 -12.75 -4.07
N LEU A 170 1.55 -13.07 -5.31
CA LEU A 170 2.93 -12.91 -5.81
C LEU A 170 3.38 -11.44 -5.98
N GLY A 171 2.62 -10.49 -5.46
CA GLY A 171 2.93 -9.06 -5.47
C GLY A 171 2.60 -8.39 -6.79
N TYR A 172 1.77 -8.99 -7.64
CA TYR A 172 1.13 -8.33 -8.78
C TYR A 172 -0.19 -7.70 -8.38
N SER A 173 -0.77 -6.89 -9.26
CA SER A 173 -2.10 -6.30 -9.05
C SER A 173 -3.06 -6.77 -10.14
N PRO A 174 -3.55 -8.02 -10.06
CA PRO A 174 -4.41 -8.59 -11.09
C PRO A 174 -5.78 -7.92 -11.13
N TRP A 175 -6.26 -7.62 -12.34
CA TRP A 175 -7.51 -6.94 -12.60
C TRP A 175 -8.48 -7.82 -13.43
N LEU A 176 -9.76 -7.84 -13.05
CA LEU A 176 -10.85 -8.58 -13.72
C LEU A 176 -11.93 -7.59 -14.16
N ASP A 177 -12.53 -7.83 -15.33
CA ASP A 177 -13.50 -6.95 -16.01
C ASP A 177 -14.75 -6.54 -15.22
N GLU A 178 -15.02 -7.08 -14.03
CA GLU A 178 -16.22 -6.75 -13.25
C GLU A 178 -15.92 -6.11 -11.88
N ASP A 179 -14.74 -6.34 -11.30
CA ASP A 179 -14.52 -6.11 -9.86
C ASP A 179 -14.13 -4.65 -9.52
N ALA A 180 -13.84 -3.79 -10.51
CA ALA A 180 -13.36 -2.42 -10.26
C ALA A 180 -14.14 -1.30 -10.97
N MET A 181 -15.33 -1.58 -11.50
CA MET A 181 -16.13 -0.55 -12.17
C MET A 181 -17.32 -0.11 -11.30
N PRO A 182 -17.45 1.18 -10.96
CA PRO A 182 -18.66 1.72 -10.38
C PRO A 182 -19.87 1.47 -11.28
N ALA A 183 -21.03 1.20 -10.69
CA ALA A 183 -22.28 1.00 -11.43
C ALA A 183 -22.57 2.23 -12.32
N GLY A 184 -22.78 1.99 -13.62
CA GLY A 184 -23.02 3.05 -14.61
C GLY A 184 -21.80 3.44 -15.46
N THR A 185 -20.61 2.91 -15.16
CA THR A 185 -19.43 3.06 -16.05
C THR A 185 -19.67 2.29 -17.35
N PRO A 186 -19.52 2.91 -18.54
CA PRO A 186 -19.56 2.17 -19.80
C PRO A 186 -18.47 1.10 -19.81
N LEU A 187 -18.86 -0.17 -19.94
CA LEU A 187 -17.98 -1.34 -19.83
C LEU A 187 -16.69 -1.17 -20.65
N GLU A 188 -16.82 -0.68 -21.90
CA GLU A 188 -15.70 -0.45 -22.82
C GLU A 188 -14.62 0.52 -22.28
N ARG A 189 -15.01 1.55 -21.52
CA ARG A 189 -14.09 2.59 -21.04
C ARG A 189 -13.25 2.10 -19.85
N GLY A 190 -13.83 1.27 -18.98
CA GLY A 190 -13.10 0.70 -17.85
C GLY A 190 -12.07 -0.34 -18.28
N ILE A 191 -12.41 -1.18 -19.24
CA ILE A 191 -11.52 -2.20 -19.83
C ILE A 191 -10.28 -1.55 -20.46
N LEU A 192 -10.51 -0.49 -21.22
CA LEU A 192 -9.47 0.35 -21.79
C LEU A 192 -8.50 0.90 -20.76
N GLN A 193 -9.02 1.46 -19.68
CA GLN A 193 -8.21 2.10 -18.66
C GLN A 193 -7.36 1.06 -17.91
N GLY A 194 -7.94 -0.09 -17.56
CA GLY A 194 -7.22 -1.18 -16.91
C GLY A 194 -6.11 -1.78 -17.76
N MET A 195 -6.30 -1.92 -19.08
CA MET A 195 -5.22 -2.36 -19.98
C MET A 195 -4.10 -1.32 -20.11
N LYS A 196 -4.45 -0.03 -20.21
CA LYS A 196 -3.48 1.06 -20.33
C LYS A 196 -2.58 1.19 -19.11
N SER A 197 -3.09 0.90 -17.92
CA SER A 197 -2.29 0.88 -16.69
C SER A 197 -1.59 -0.46 -16.42
N SER A 198 -1.85 -1.51 -17.21
CA SER A 198 -1.25 -2.84 -17.04
C SER A 198 0.12 -3.02 -17.69
N CYS A 199 0.91 -3.94 -17.14
CA CYS A 199 2.16 -4.48 -17.69
C CYS A 199 1.97 -5.78 -18.48
N GLY A 200 0.75 -6.28 -18.56
CA GLY A 200 0.41 -7.40 -19.41
C GLY A 200 -1.08 -7.73 -19.40
N ALA A 201 -1.50 -8.45 -20.42
CA ALA A 201 -2.85 -8.99 -20.55
C ALA A 201 -2.78 -10.50 -20.77
N VAL A 202 -3.51 -11.25 -19.95
CA VAL A 202 -3.64 -12.70 -20.00
C VAL A 202 -5.02 -13.05 -20.53
N PHE A 203 -5.06 -13.79 -21.63
CA PHE A 203 -6.29 -14.31 -22.23
C PHE A 203 -6.45 -15.80 -21.92
N PHE A 204 -7.49 -16.14 -21.16
CA PHE A 204 -7.85 -17.51 -20.81
C PHE A 204 -8.79 -18.10 -21.86
N ILE A 205 -8.22 -18.68 -22.93
CA ILE A 205 -8.98 -19.23 -24.06
C ILE A 205 -9.47 -20.64 -23.74
N THR A 206 -10.64 -20.74 -23.13
CA THR A 206 -11.39 -21.97 -22.84
C THR A 206 -12.35 -22.30 -24.01
N PRO A 207 -12.96 -23.51 -24.06
CA PRO A 207 -14.01 -23.82 -25.05
C PRO A 207 -15.25 -22.91 -24.99
N SER A 208 -15.52 -22.30 -23.83
CA SER A 208 -16.53 -21.28 -23.59
C SER A 208 -16.13 -19.89 -24.10
N PHE A 209 -14.84 -19.66 -24.38
CA PHE A 209 -14.29 -18.39 -24.85
C PHE A 209 -14.67 -18.10 -26.31
N LYS A 210 -15.92 -17.72 -26.52
CA LYS A 210 -16.52 -17.41 -27.82
C LYS A 210 -16.85 -15.94 -27.95
N ASP A 211 -16.78 -15.45 -29.18
CA ASP A 211 -16.99 -14.04 -29.49
C ASP A 211 -18.47 -13.64 -29.27
N GLU A 212 -18.68 -12.59 -28.48
CA GLU A 212 -19.99 -12.02 -28.16
C GLU A 212 -19.98 -10.49 -28.35
N GLY A 213 -19.10 -9.97 -29.19
CA GLY A 213 -19.10 -8.57 -29.66
C GLY A 213 -18.14 -7.62 -28.94
N TYR A 214 -17.67 -7.95 -27.73
CA TYR A 214 -16.71 -7.13 -26.96
C TYR A 214 -15.27 -7.67 -27.02
N LEU A 215 -15.12 -8.98 -27.26
CA LEU A 215 -13.86 -9.68 -27.18
C LEU A 215 -12.84 -9.22 -28.24
N GLU A 216 -13.32 -8.93 -29.45
CA GLU A 216 -12.47 -8.42 -30.53
C GLU A 216 -11.82 -7.08 -30.14
N THR A 217 -12.61 -6.21 -29.51
CA THR A 217 -12.17 -4.88 -29.06
C THR A 217 -11.10 -4.99 -27.98
N GLU A 218 -11.30 -5.85 -26.98
CA GLU A 218 -10.33 -6.14 -25.92
C GLU A 218 -8.99 -6.62 -26.48
N ILE A 219 -9.03 -7.59 -27.39
CA ILE A 219 -7.82 -8.15 -28.01
C ILE A 219 -7.09 -7.07 -28.82
N ASN A 220 -7.82 -6.24 -29.56
CA ASN A 220 -7.23 -5.15 -30.34
C ASN A 220 -6.50 -4.14 -29.44
N TYR A 221 -7.08 -3.78 -28.29
CA TYR A 221 -6.42 -2.89 -27.34
C TYR A 221 -5.19 -3.50 -26.72
N ALA A 222 -5.24 -4.78 -26.30
CA ALA A 222 -4.06 -5.46 -25.79
C ALA A 222 -2.93 -5.54 -26.83
N ILE A 223 -3.26 -5.76 -28.11
CA ILE A 223 -2.28 -5.74 -29.21
C ILE A 223 -1.71 -4.34 -29.43
N GLN A 224 -2.52 -3.28 -29.33
CA GLN A 224 -2.06 -1.91 -29.43
C GLN A 224 -1.05 -1.58 -28.32
N GLU A 225 -1.41 -1.86 -27.07
CA GLU A 225 -0.54 -1.67 -25.90
C GLU A 225 0.76 -2.46 -26.03
N TRP A 226 0.70 -3.72 -26.48
CA TRP A 226 1.87 -4.54 -26.75
C TRP A 226 2.81 -3.92 -27.80
N ARG A 227 2.26 -3.33 -28.87
CA ARG A 227 3.05 -2.63 -29.89
C ARG A 227 3.67 -1.32 -29.40
N GLU A 228 2.93 -0.56 -28.60
CA GLU A 228 3.37 0.74 -28.08
C GLU A 228 4.42 0.59 -26.96
N LYS A 229 4.15 -0.28 -25.98
CA LYS A 229 4.98 -0.50 -24.79
C LYS A 229 6.12 -1.50 -25.00
N LYS A 230 6.08 -2.31 -26.06
CA LYS A 230 7.13 -3.28 -26.43
C LYS A 230 7.48 -4.24 -25.28
N ASP A 231 8.71 -4.19 -24.79
CA ASP A 231 9.25 -5.04 -23.72
C ASP A 231 8.65 -4.75 -22.34
N LYS A 232 7.85 -3.69 -22.21
CA LYS A 232 7.15 -3.32 -20.97
C LYS A 232 5.72 -3.83 -20.88
N PHE A 233 5.23 -4.52 -21.91
CA PHE A 233 3.89 -5.12 -21.91
C PHE A 233 3.91 -6.53 -22.47
N SER A 234 3.31 -7.46 -21.76
CA SER A 234 3.23 -8.86 -22.21
C SER A 234 1.83 -9.23 -22.66
N LEU A 235 1.73 -9.68 -23.92
CA LEU A 235 0.53 -10.30 -24.46
C LEU A 235 0.62 -11.82 -24.24
N ILE A 236 -0.22 -12.37 -23.36
CA ILE A 236 -0.16 -13.76 -22.90
C ILE A 236 -1.45 -14.46 -23.30
N THR A 237 -1.35 -15.48 -24.15
CA THR A 237 -2.51 -16.28 -24.60
C THR A 237 -2.36 -17.71 -24.12
N LEU A 238 -3.33 -18.18 -23.33
CA LEU A 238 -3.35 -19.52 -22.75
C LEU A 238 -4.58 -20.28 -23.25
N GLN A 239 -4.35 -21.36 -23.99
CA GLN A 239 -5.38 -22.25 -24.51
C GLN A 239 -5.64 -23.39 -23.52
N PHE A 240 -6.87 -23.49 -23.05
CA PHE A 240 -7.30 -24.57 -22.17
C PHE A 240 -8.04 -25.64 -22.96
N ILE A 241 -7.90 -26.88 -22.51
CA ILE A 241 -8.61 -28.05 -23.02
C ILE A 241 -9.50 -28.55 -21.88
N ASP A 242 -10.79 -28.75 -22.16
CA ASP A 242 -11.72 -29.25 -21.15
C ASP A 242 -11.58 -30.76 -20.91
N VAL A 243 -12.41 -31.28 -20.02
CA VAL A 243 -12.45 -32.72 -19.68
C VAL A 243 -12.87 -33.62 -20.84
N ASN A 244 -13.54 -33.07 -21.86
CA ASN A 244 -13.98 -33.80 -23.05
C ASN A 244 -12.88 -33.83 -24.14
N GLY A 245 -11.80 -33.08 -23.94
CA GLY A 245 -10.73 -32.92 -24.92
C GLY A 245 -10.97 -31.78 -25.91
N ASP A 246 -11.99 -30.94 -25.68
CA ASP A 246 -12.28 -29.79 -26.51
C ASP A 246 -11.35 -28.64 -26.14
N ALA A 247 -10.62 -28.12 -27.13
CA ALA A 247 -9.72 -27.00 -26.95
C ALA A 247 -10.43 -25.67 -27.22
N GLY A 248 -10.11 -24.64 -26.44
CA GLY A 248 -10.54 -23.27 -26.73
C GLY A 248 -10.08 -22.82 -28.13
N VAL A 249 -10.97 -22.18 -28.87
CA VAL A 249 -10.66 -21.72 -30.23
C VAL A 249 -9.90 -20.40 -30.16
N ILE A 250 -8.64 -20.39 -30.62
CA ILE A 250 -7.84 -19.15 -30.66
C ILE A 250 -8.48 -18.14 -31.64
N PRO A 251 -8.82 -16.92 -31.17
CA PRO A 251 -9.32 -15.85 -32.03
C PRO A 251 -8.36 -15.50 -33.16
N ASP A 252 -8.88 -15.12 -34.34
CA ASP A 252 -8.06 -14.81 -35.53
C ASP A 252 -7.02 -13.72 -35.27
N LEU A 253 -7.36 -12.73 -34.44
CA LEU A 253 -6.45 -11.65 -34.03
C LEU A 253 -5.25 -12.13 -33.21
N LEU A 254 -5.37 -13.26 -32.50
CA LEU A 254 -4.31 -13.82 -31.66
C LEU A 254 -3.48 -14.89 -32.38
N LYS A 255 -3.98 -15.49 -33.47
CA LYS A 255 -3.26 -16.51 -34.26
C LYS A 255 -1.87 -16.11 -34.75
N PRO A 256 -1.56 -14.83 -35.07
CA PRO A 256 -0.21 -14.42 -35.45
C PRO A 256 0.82 -14.47 -34.31
N TYR A 257 0.38 -14.55 -33.06
CA TYR A 257 1.23 -14.53 -31.87
C TYR A 257 1.38 -15.93 -31.28
N VAL A 258 2.43 -16.15 -30.49
CA VAL A 258 2.66 -17.44 -29.82
C VAL A 258 1.69 -17.57 -28.63
N TRP A 259 0.94 -18.66 -28.60
CA TRP A 259 0.15 -19.06 -27.42
C TRP A 259 0.74 -20.31 -26.76
N LYS A 260 0.27 -20.61 -25.55
CA LYS A 260 0.61 -21.82 -24.81
C LYS A 260 -0.63 -22.65 -24.55
N THR A 261 -0.48 -23.96 -24.48
CA THR A 261 -1.55 -24.90 -24.15
C THR A 261 -1.17 -25.65 -22.89
N PRO A 262 -1.25 -25.00 -21.70
CA PRO A 262 -0.85 -25.60 -20.44
C PRO A 262 -1.75 -26.82 -20.10
N LYS A 263 -1.15 -27.87 -19.54
CA LYS A 263 -1.88 -29.07 -19.12
C LYS A 263 -2.50 -28.93 -17.73
N THR A 264 -2.03 -27.97 -16.94
CA THR A 264 -2.47 -27.71 -15.58
C THR A 264 -2.53 -26.21 -15.30
N GLU A 265 -3.33 -25.80 -14.33
CA GLU A 265 -3.37 -24.41 -13.87
C GLU A 265 -2.01 -23.93 -13.33
N LEU A 266 -1.20 -24.83 -12.77
CA LEU A 266 0.15 -24.50 -12.31
C LEU A 266 1.09 -24.19 -13.48
N GLU A 267 1.02 -24.99 -14.55
CA GLU A 267 1.78 -24.72 -15.77
C GLU A 267 1.35 -23.40 -16.40
N ALA A 268 0.05 -23.12 -16.43
CA ALA A 268 -0.50 -21.84 -16.87
C ALA A 268 0.06 -20.67 -16.05
N LEU A 269 0.09 -20.79 -14.72
CA LEU A 269 0.64 -19.78 -13.81
C LEU A 269 2.14 -19.55 -14.08
N CYS A 270 2.90 -20.62 -14.27
CA CYS A 270 4.32 -20.52 -14.62
C CYS A 270 4.54 -19.79 -15.94
N GLU A 271 3.71 -20.05 -16.96
CA GLU A 271 3.79 -19.33 -18.25
C GLU A 271 3.44 -17.84 -18.09
N ILE A 272 2.47 -17.49 -17.24
CA ILE A 272 2.15 -16.09 -16.92
C ILE A 272 3.35 -15.40 -16.28
N ILE A 273 3.88 -15.95 -15.18
CA ILE A 273 5.00 -15.36 -14.44
C ILE A 273 6.25 -15.22 -15.32
N ARG A 274 6.50 -16.21 -16.18
CA ARG A 274 7.65 -16.19 -17.09
C ARG A 274 7.52 -15.11 -18.17
N ALA A 275 6.30 -14.82 -18.61
CA ALA A 275 6.04 -13.88 -19.68
C ALA A 275 5.96 -12.43 -19.19
N LEU A 276 5.50 -12.18 -17.95
CA LEU A 276 5.37 -10.83 -17.41
C LEU A 276 6.74 -10.10 -17.33
N PRO A 277 6.79 -8.79 -17.63
CA PRO A 277 8.06 -8.05 -17.72
C PRO A 277 8.58 -7.58 -16.35
N VAL A 278 7.81 -7.78 -15.29
CA VAL A 278 8.16 -7.38 -13.92
C VAL A 278 8.34 -8.61 -13.06
N LEU A 279 9.35 -8.59 -12.18
CA LEU A 279 9.61 -9.68 -11.27
C LEU A 279 8.48 -9.78 -10.22
N PRO A 280 8.13 -11.00 -9.77
CA PRO A 280 7.26 -11.17 -8.61
C PRO A 280 7.77 -10.38 -7.40
N GLY A 281 6.84 -9.84 -6.63
CA GLY A 281 7.14 -9.25 -5.34
C GLY A 281 7.74 -10.28 -4.39
N ILE A 282 8.52 -9.78 -3.43
CA ILE A 282 9.02 -10.60 -2.33
C ILE A 282 7.91 -10.62 -1.28
N VAL A 283 7.14 -11.70 -1.27
CA VAL A 283 5.95 -11.79 -0.43
C VAL A 283 6.16 -12.77 0.71
N ASP A 284 5.86 -12.33 1.93
CA ASP A 284 5.93 -13.12 3.16
C ASP A 284 4.52 -13.67 3.48
N TRP A 285 4.28 -14.91 3.06
CA TRP A 285 2.98 -15.58 3.08
C TRP A 285 2.54 -16.11 4.44
N ARG A 286 3.41 -16.00 5.44
CA ARG A 286 3.28 -16.74 6.69
C ARG A 286 2.67 -15.84 7.73
N GLU A 287 1.36 -15.70 7.70
CA GLU A 287 0.65 -15.10 8.83
C GLU A 287 0.96 -15.88 10.12
N LYS A 288 1.35 -15.16 11.18
CA LYS A 288 1.54 -15.67 12.56
C LYS A 288 2.73 -16.61 12.81
N ILE A 289 3.69 -16.72 11.90
CA ILE A 289 4.98 -17.39 12.20
C ILE A 289 6.02 -16.36 12.62
N ASN A 290 6.19 -16.16 13.93
CA ASN A 290 7.30 -15.38 14.47
C ASN A 290 8.61 -16.19 14.36
N GLY A 291 9.68 -15.58 13.84
CA GLY A 291 11.02 -16.20 13.76
C GLY A 291 11.42 -16.77 12.39
N VAL A 292 10.75 -16.38 11.30
CA VAL A 292 11.25 -16.66 9.95
C VAL A 292 12.40 -15.71 9.64
N VAL A 293 13.56 -16.26 9.26
CA VAL A 293 14.68 -15.49 8.70
C VAL A 293 14.18 -14.71 7.49
N ARG A 294 13.92 -13.42 7.66
CA ARG A 294 13.71 -12.50 6.55
C ARG A 294 15.08 -12.24 5.94
N LEU A 295 15.29 -12.67 4.70
CA LEU A 295 16.32 -12.04 3.89
C LEU A 295 15.87 -10.60 3.69
N SER A 296 16.45 -9.69 4.46
CA SER A 296 16.14 -8.28 4.35
C SER A 296 16.44 -7.81 2.94
N THR A 297 15.43 -7.24 2.30
CA THR A 297 15.46 -6.67 0.95
C THR A 297 15.55 -5.17 0.96
N VAL A 298 15.76 -4.57 2.13
CA VAL A 298 16.19 -3.19 2.24
C VAL A 298 17.64 -3.13 1.81
N LYS A 299 17.88 -2.63 0.59
CA LYS A 299 19.18 -2.03 0.27
C LYS A 299 19.38 -0.93 1.31
N SER A 300 20.33 -1.11 2.21
CA SER A 300 20.83 -0.04 3.06
C SER A 300 21.18 1.15 2.15
N THR A 301 20.43 2.25 2.24
CA THR A 301 20.65 3.47 1.45
C THR A 301 21.80 4.30 2.02
N ALA A 302 22.35 3.92 3.17
CA ALA A 302 23.56 4.50 3.69
C ALA A 302 24.76 4.00 2.86
N THR A 303 25.49 4.91 2.21
CA THR A 303 26.78 4.61 1.59
C THR A 303 27.83 4.14 2.61
N GLU A 304 27.65 4.45 3.89
CA GLU A 304 28.59 4.12 4.97
C GLU A 304 27.97 3.15 6.00
N LEU A 305 28.78 2.20 6.47
CA LEU A 305 28.44 1.31 7.59
C LEU A 305 28.30 2.11 8.90
N SER A 306 27.38 1.67 9.79
CA SER A 306 27.31 2.21 11.16
C SER A 306 28.60 1.93 11.94
N ILE A 307 28.84 2.65 13.03
CA ILE A 307 30.03 2.43 13.88
C ILE A 307 30.03 1.00 14.43
N GLU A 308 28.88 0.49 14.84
CA GLU A 308 28.69 -0.87 15.34
C GLU A 308 28.94 -1.90 14.24
N ALA A 309 28.44 -1.67 13.02
CA ALA A 309 28.67 -2.56 11.88
C ALA A 309 30.16 -2.60 11.49
N LYS A 310 30.85 -1.45 11.44
CA LYS A 310 32.30 -1.40 11.23
C LYS A 310 33.05 -2.16 12.31
N THR A 311 32.70 -1.93 13.57
CA THR A 311 33.34 -2.59 14.72
C THR A 311 33.15 -4.11 14.68
N LEU A 312 31.94 -4.58 14.36
CA LEU A 312 31.63 -6.00 14.21
C LEU A 312 32.44 -6.62 13.06
N LEU A 313 32.51 -5.93 11.92
CA LEU A 313 33.19 -6.41 10.72
C LEU A 313 34.70 -6.51 10.93
N GLU A 314 35.31 -5.47 11.50
CA GLU A 314 36.74 -5.45 11.84
C GLU A 314 37.09 -6.49 12.90
N ALA A 315 36.26 -6.62 13.94
CA ALA A 315 36.50 -7.58 15.01
C ALA A 315 36.42 -9.02 14.51
N ALA A 316 35.45 -9.33 13.64
CA ALA A 316 35.31 -10.66 13.05
C ALA A 316 36.47 -10.97 12.09
N ALA A 317 36.86 -10.01 11.25
CA ALA A 317 37.95 -10.17 10.28
C ALA A 317 39.31 -10.41 10.96
N ALA A 318 39.52 -9.79 12.13
CA ALA A 318 40.74 -9.95 12.92
C ALA A 318 40.78 -11.25 13.75
N ASP A 319 39.66 -11.97 13.86
CA ASP A 319 39.55 -13.24 14.58
C ASP A 319 39.41 -14.41 13.58
N ASP A 320 38.47 -15.33 13.78
CA ASP A 320 38.24 -16.47 12.88
C ASP A 320 37.12 -16.23 11.83
N GLY A 321 36.64 -15.00 11.74
CA GLY A 321 35.54 -14.62 10.85
C GLY A 321 34.16 -15.04 11.35
N THR A 322 34.02 -15.42 12.62
CA THR A 322 32.73 -15.81 13.19
C THR A 322 32.15 -14.72 14.10
N ILE A 323 30.81 -14.62 14.09
CA ILE A 323 30.05 -13.76 14.98
C ILE A 323 28.92 -14.58 15.58
N MET A 324 28.84 -14.64 16.90
CA MET A 324 27.75 -15.31 17.62
C MET A 324 26.82 -14.28 18.25
N TYR A 325 25.51 -14.48 18.12
CA TYR A 325 24.50 -13.64 18.73
C TYR A 325 23.61 -14.48 19.64
N ASN A 326 23.81 -14.31 20.95
CA ASN A 326 23.18 -15.12 21.99
C ASN A 326 22.05 -14.33 22.65
N ARG A 327 20.84 -14.90 22.69
CA ARG A 327 19.70 -14.36 23.45
C ARG A 327 19.43 -15.23 24.67
N TYR A 328 19.49 -14.66 25.87
CA TYR A 328 19.24 -15.37 27.12
C TYR A 328 18.28 -14.60 28.03
N LEU A 329 17.74 -15.27 29.05
CA LEU A 329 16.75 -14.71 29.99
C LEU A 329 17.15 -13.39 30.68
N GLY A 330 18.43 -13.01 30.61
CA GLY A 330 18.99 -11.81 31.24
C GLY A 330 19.45 -10.71 30.28
N GLY A 331 19.28 -10.89 28.96
CA GLY A 331 19.72 -9.94 27.93
C GLY A 331 20.16 -10.61 26.62
N GLU A 332 20.82 -9.83 25.78
CA GLU A 332 21.37 -10.28 24.51
C GLU A 332 22.88 -9.99 24.47
N GLY A 333 23.64 -10.83 23.77
CA GLY A 333 25.09 -10.72 23.65
C GLY A 333 25.53 -10.94 22.21
N ILE A 334 26.48 -10.13 21.73
CA ILE A 334 27.20 -10.41 20.48
C ILE A 334 28.64 -10.75 20.84
N GLU A 335 29.05 -11.97 20.52
CA GLU A 335 30.34 -12.55 20.83
C GLU A 335 31.16 -12.76 19.55
N ILE A 336 32.41 -12.29 19.56
CA ILE A 336 33.40 -12.50 18.50
C ILE A 336 34.68 -12.96 19.20
N GLY A 337 35.11 -14.20 18.94
CA GLY A 337 36.19 -14.83 19.68
C GLY A 337 35.94 -14.77 21.20
N SER A 338 36.83 -14.08 21.92
CA SER A 338 36.72 -13.88 23.38
C SER A 338 36.05 -12.56 23.80
N LYS A 339 35.59 -11.74 22.85
CA LYS A 339 35.03 -10.41 23.12
C LYS A 339 33.50 -10.49 23.10
N ASN A 340 32.87 -9.85 24.09
CA ASN A 340 31.43 -9.60 24.08
C ASN A 340 31.20 -8.09 23.90
N LEU A 341 30.49 -7.71 22.84
CA LEU A 341 30.30 -6.32 22.43
C LEU A 341 29.07 -5.68 23.11
N ILE A 342 28.11 -6.49 23.56
CA ILE A 342 26.98 -6.00 24.34
C ILE A 342 27.30 -6.20 25.83
N THR A 343 27.84 -5.15 26.47
CA THR A 343 28.30 -5.20 27.86
C THR A 343 27.26 -4.73 28.89
N GLY A 344 26.07 -4.29 28.44
CA GLY A 344 25.05 -3.67 29.28
C GLY A 344 23.63 -4.15 28.99
N LYS A 345 22.67 -3.71 29.82
CA LYS A 345 21.23 -4.02 29.67
C LYS A 345 20.41 -2.86 29.09
N ASP A 346 21.06 -1.81 28.60
CA ASP A 346 20.38 -0.66 28.01
C ASP A 346 19.76 -1.07 26.66
N PRO A 347 18.42 -1.04 26.50
CA PRO A 347 17.77 -1.41 25.25
C PRO A 347 18.23 -0.59 24.04
N ARG A 348 18.66 0.66 24.24
CA ARG A 348 19.15 1.50 23.14
C ARG A 348 20.50 1.01 22.60
N GLN A 349 21.41 0.65 23.49
CA GLN A 349 22.70 0.08 23.11
C GLN A 349 22.54 -1.28 22.43
N ILE A 350 21.65 -2.12 22.96
CA ILE A 350 21.34 -3.43 22.34
C ILE A 350 20.82 -3.23 20.92
N ALA A 351 19.87 -2.31 20.71
CA ALA A 351 19.32 -2.03 19.38
C ALA A 351 20.37 -1.53 18.38
N LEU A 352 21.36 -0.74 18.81
CA LEU A 352 22.46 -0.29 17.96
C LEU A 352 23.33 -1.46 17.48
N TRP A 353 23.75 -2.33 18.40
CA TRP A 353 24.58 -3.50 18.08
C TRP A 353 23.85 -4.52 17.21
N VAL A 354 22.59 -4.81 17.53
CA VAL A 354 21.75 -5.69 16.70
C VAL A 354 21.51 -5.07 15.32
N GLY A 355 21.26 -3.77 15.25
CA GLY A 355 21.12 -3.05 13.97
C GLY A 355 22.38 -3.11 13.11
N GLY A 356 23.57 -3.03 13.72
CA GLY A 356 24.85 -3.19 13.02
C GLY A 356 25.05 -4.60 12.46
N LEU A 357 24.74 -5.63 13.24
CA LEU A 357 24.78 -7.03 12.80
C LEU A 357 23.84 -7.28 11.61
N GLU A 358 22.61 -6.77 11.69
CA GLU A 358 21.65 -6.85 10.60
C GLU A 358 22.12 -6.12 9.34
N ASP A 359 22.83 -4.99 9.45
CA ASP A 359 23.37 -4.26 8.31
C ASP A 359 24.47 -5.06 7.58
N LEU A 360 25.36 -5.74 8.33
CA LEU A 360 26.35 -6.64 7.73
C LEU A 360 25.71 -7.81 6.97
N GLN A 361 24.66 -8.40 7.55
CA GLN A 361 23.92 -9.49 6.90
C GLN A 361 23.16 -8.98 5.65
N ARG A 362 22.53 -7.81 5.72
CA ARG A 362 21.88 -7.13 4.58
C ARG A 362 22.84 -6.92 3.41
N ARG A 363 24.06 -6.47 3.70
CA ARG A 363 25.12 -6.22 2.71
C ARG A 363 25.82 -7.48 2.23
N ARG A 364 25.45 -8.66 2.76
CA ARG A 364 26.08 -9.96 2.49
C ARG A 364 27.54 -10.03 2.90
N TYR A 365 27.97 -9.24 3.88
CA TYR A 365 29.31 -9.34 4.46
C TYR A 365 29.42 -10.51 5.44
N ILE A 366 28.29 -10.94 6.00
CA ILE A 366 28.19 -12.14 6.82
C ILE A 366 26.99 -12.98 6.36
N LYS A 367 27.05 -14.30 6.60
CA LYS A 367 25.98 -15.27 6.33
C LYS A 367 25.61 -16.01 7.63
N ASP A 368 24.33 -16.24 7.87
CA ASP A 368 23.86 -17.11 8.95
C ASP A 368 24.06 -18.58 8.54
N VAL A 369 24.74 -19.37 9.37
CA VAL A 369 25.02 -20.79 9.11
C VAL A 369 24.05 -21.70 9.88
N GLY A 370 23.48 -21.22 10.99
CA GLY A 370 22.58 -21.98 11.84
C GLY A 370 21.10 -21.83 11.48
N HIS A 371 20.75 -20.88 10.60
CA HIS A 371 19.38 -20.50 10.23
C HIS A 371 18.49 -20.03 11.40
N LYS A 372 19.11 -19.75 12.55
CA LYS A 372 18.44 -19.26 13.77
C LYS A 372 18.79 -17.80 14.08
N GLY A 373 19.65 -17.18 13.27
CA GLY A 373 20.20 -15.86 13.53
C GLY A 373 21.15 -15.84 14.73
N GLU A 374 21.75 -16.97 15.10
CA GLU A 374 22.59 -17.11 16.30
C GLU A 374 24.09 -17.20 15.95
N TYR A 375 24.43 -17.64 14.74
CA TYR A 375 25.81 -17.89 14.33
C TYR A 375 26.04 -17.44 12.89
N PHE A 376 26.99 -16.54 12.71
CA PHE A 376 27.33 -15.93 11.43
C PHE A 376 28.79 -16.18 11.06
N GLU A 377 29.03 -16.38 9.77
CA GLU A 377 30.37 -16.45 9.19
C GLU A 377 30.57 -15.31 8.20
N MET A 378 31.77 -14.75 8.17
CA MET A 378 32.18 -13.78 7.17
C MET A 378 32.19 -14.38 5.76
N THR A 379 31.68 -13.60 4.80
CA THR A 379 31.75 -13.91 3.37
C THR A 379 33.02 -13.34 2.76
N ARG A 380 33.28 -13.69 1.50
CA ARG A 380 34.39 -13.08 0.73
C ARG A 380 34.24 -11.56 0.66
N GLU A 381 33.02 -11.09 0.42
CA GLU A 381 32.68 -9.67 0.34
C GLU A 381 32.89 -8.97 1.69
N GLY A 382 32.62 -9.66 2.80
CA GLY A 382 32.87 -9.14 4.14
C GLY A 382 34.35 -8.95 4.45
N TYR A 383 35.20 -9.90 4.07
CA TYR A 383 36.65 -9.75 4.22
C TYR A 383 37.18 -8.58 3.37
N ALA A 384 36.76 -8.48 2.10
CA ALA A 384 37.17 -7.38 1.24
C ALA A 384 36.75 -6.01 1.81
N ALA A 385 35.52 -5.91 2.35
CA ALA A 385 35.04 -4.69 2.99
C ALA A 385 35.80 -4.35 4.28
N ALA A 386 36.21 -5.37 5.06
CA ALA A 386 37.04 -5.16 6.25
C ALA A 386 38.44 -4.63 5.89
N ASP A 387 39.04 -5.18 4.82
CA ASP A 387 40.35 -4.75 4.32
C ASP A 387 40.31 -3.28 3.86
N GLU A 388 39.26 -2.88 3.11
CA GLU A 388 39.06 -1.49 2.67
C GLU A 388 38.93 -0.51 3.86
N LEU A 389 38.27 -0.91 4.95
CA LEU A 389 38.17 -0.09 6.17
C LEU A 389 39.52 0.10 6.86
N SER A 390 40.41 -0.90 6.78
CA SER A 390 41.74 -0.84 7.42
C SER A 390 42.75 0.04 6.66
N GLU A 391 42.49 0.32 5.38
CA GLU A 391 43.33 1.18 4.53
C GLU A 391 42.95 2.67 4.61
N THR A 392 41.86 3.02 5.30
CA THR A 392 41.34 4.39 5.46
C THR A 392 41.75 4.98 6.80
#